data_AF-X1RLH6-F1
#
_entry.id   AF-X1RLH6-F1
#
_cell.length_a   1.000
_cell.length_b   1.000
_cell.length_c   1.000
_cell.angle_alpha   90.00
_cell.angle_beta   90.00
_cell.angle_gamma   90.00
#
_symmetry.space_group_name_H-M   'P 1'
#
loop_
_entity.id
_entity.type
_entity.pdbx_description
1 polymer ?
#
loop_
_entity_poly.entity_id
_entity_poly.type
_entity_poly.pdbx_seq_one_letter_code
_entity_poly.pdbx_strand_id
1 'polypeptide(L)' 'NPYELLIREITIIGSNCQLYDFSAALKLLKAGLIRVRPLITHKFPLEEFGKAFQIAQTSHDKLKIIINP' A
#
# COMPACT_ATOMS: atom_id res chain seq x y z
N ASN A 1 19.42 -19.12 -10.01
CA ASN A 1 20.80 -19.52 -9.65
C ASN A 1 21.54 -18.24 -9.23
N PRO A 2 22.17 -18.14 -8.04
CA PRO A 2 22.84 -16.91 -7.59
C PRO A 2 23.90 -16.36 -8.57
N TYR A 3 24.48 -17.20 -9.42
CA TYR A 3 25.40 -16.76 -10.49
C TYR A 3 24.76 -15.77 -11.47
N GLU A 4 23.44 -15.82 -11.67
CA GLU A 4 22.75 -14.91 -12.58
C GLU A 4 22.77 -13.46 -12.09
N LEU A 5 22.70 -13.24 -10.78
CA LEU A 5 22.78 -11.92 -10.17
C LEU A 5 24.16 -11.29 -10.41
N LEU A 6 25.21 -12.12 -10.29
CA LEU A 6 26.59 -11.70 -10.53
C LEU A 6 26.84 -11.38 -12.01
N ILE A 7 26.48 -12.29 -12.92
CA ILE A 7 26.72 -12.13 -14.37
C ILE A 7 25.99 -10.89 -14.93
N ARG A 8 24.82 -10.58 -14.38
CA ARG A 8 24.00 -9.44 -14.81
C ARG A 8 24.21 -8.19 -13.95
N GLU A 9 25.14 -8.23 -12.99
CA GLU A 9 25.45 -7.13 -12.08
C GLU A 9 24.21 -6.54 -11.39
N ILE A 10 23.27 -7.42 -10.98
CA ILE A 10 22.01 -7.00 -10.36
C ILE A 10 22.28 -6.48 -8.94
N THR A 11 21.88 -5.24 -8.68
CA THR A 11 21.90 -4.65 -7.33
C THR A 11 20.62 -4.99 -6.57
N ILE A 12 20.74 -5.52 -5.37
CA ILE A 12 19.63 -5.79 -4.45
C ILE A 12 19.68 -4.77 -3.32
N ILE A 13 18.58 -4.01 -3.15
CA ILE A 13 18.46 -2.98 -2.11
C ILE A 13 17.34 -3.40 -1.16
N GLY A 14 17.67 -3.51 0.13
CA GLY A 14 16.66 -3.70 1.17
C GLY A 14 15.87 -2.41 1.39
N SER A 15 14.54 -2.53 1.49
CA SER A 15 13.65 -1.42 1.82
C SER A 15 12.80 -1.80 3.01
N ASN A 16 12.86 -1.00 4.08
CA ASN A 16 12.07 -1.24 5.27
C ASN A 16 11.48 0.08 5.77
N CYS A 17 10.15 0.15 5.78
CA CYS A 17 9.40 1.34 6.15
C CYS A 17 9.86 2.60 5.38
N GLN A 18 9.39 3.74 5.85
CA GLN A 18 9.59 5.04 5.23
C GLN A 18 10.35 5.96 6.18
N LEU A 19 11.33 6.70 5.65
CA LEU A 19 12.17 7.63 6.42
C LEU A 19 12.17 8.99 5.70
N TYR A 20 11.63 10.01 6.35
CA TYR A 20 11.61 11.41 5.88
C TYR A 20 10.87 11.72 4.55
N ASP A 21 10.10 10.79 3.99
CA ASP A 21 9.48 10.90 2.66
C ASP A 21 8.00 11.33 2.65
N PHE A 22 7.33 11.36 3.81
CA PHE A 22 5.92 11.78 3.94
C PHE A 22 5.66 13.14 3.30
N SER A 23 6.58 14.09 3.42
CA SER A 23 6.44 15.42 2.80
C SER A 23 6.37 15.34 1.28
N ALA A 24 7.20 14.48 0.65
CA ALA A 24 7.18 14.29 -0.79
C ALA A 24 5.88 13.61 -1.24
N ALA A 25 5.43 12.57 -0.53
CA ALA A 25 4.17 11.90 -0.81
C ALA A 25 2.99 12.87 -0.77
N LEU A 26 2.90 13.72 0.26
CA LEU A 26 1.84 14.73 0.38
C LEU A 26 1.88 15.76 -0.76
N LYS A 27 3.06 16.20 -1.20
CA LYS A 27 3.18 17.12 -2.37
C LYS A 27 2.60 16.48 -3.63
N LEU A 28 2.91 15.21 -3.89
CA LEU A 28 2.39 14.49 -5.05
C LEU A 28 0.86 14.32 -5.00
N LEU A 29 0.32 14.02 -3.81
CA LEU A 29 -1.12 13.94 -3.59
C LEU A 29 -1.81 15.29 -3.78
N LYS A 30 -1.25 16.36 -3.20
CA LYS A 30 -1.79 17.73 -3.33
C LYS A 30 -1.78 18.22 -4.77
N ALA A 31 -0.74 17.88 -5.53
CA ALA A 31 -0.62 18.21 -6.94
C ALA A 31 -1.56 17.39 -7.85
N GLY A 32 -2.26 16.38 -7.31
CA GLY A 32 -3.14 15.51 -8.08
C GLY A 32 -2.41 14.54 -9.02
N LEU A 33 -1.08 14.44 -8.90
CA LEU A 33 -0.24 13.60 -9.75
C LEU A 33 -0.41 12.11 -9.45
N ILE A 34 -0.84 11.78 -8.23
CA ILE A 34 -1.14 10.41 -7.81
C ILE A 34 -2.59 10.31 -7.34
N ARG A 35 -3.36 9.43 -7.99
CA ARG A 35 -4.77 9.16 -7.63
C ARG A 35 -4.88 7.96 -6.71
N VAL A 36 -4.90 8.19 -5.41
CA VAL A 36 -5.02 7.10 -4.40
C VAL A 36 -6.46 6.71 -4.07
N ARG A 37 -7.45 7.57 -4.35
CA ARG A 37 -8.86 7.30 -4.02
C ARG A 37 -9.40 6.00 -4.65
N PRO A 38 -9.08 5.66 -5.92
CA PRO A 38 -9.52 4.39 -6.52
C PRO A 38 -8.94 3.13 -5.85
N LEU A 39 -7.89 3.25 -5.05
CA LEU A 39 -7.35 2.12 -4.28
C LEU A 39 -8.26 1.73 -3.11
N ILE A 40 -9.13 2.65 -2.66
CA ILE A 40 -10.10 2.39 -1.60
C ILE A 40 -11.24 1.57 -2.18
N THR A 41 -11.20 0.26 -1.98
CA THR A 41 -12.23 -0.65 -2.51
C THR A 41 -13.42 -0.77 -1.56
N HIS A 42 -13.20 -0.65 -0.25
CA HIS A 42 -14.26 -0.78 0.76
C HIS A 42 -14.13 0.28 1.85
N LYS A 43 -15.28 0.65 2.43
CA LYS A 43 -15.39 1.52 3.60
C LYS A 43 -16.38 0.90 4.57
N PHE A 44 -16.01 0.86 5.84
CA PHE A 44 -16.87 0.35 6.91
C PHE A 44 -16.93 1.37 8.05
N PRO A 45 -18.05 1.45 8.78
CA PRO A 45 -18.09 2.15 10.05
C PRO A 45 -17.32 1.34 11.12
N LEU A 46 -16.95 1.97 12.23
CA LEU A 46 -16.13 1.36 13.27
C LEU A 46 -16.79 0.13 13.90
N GLU A 47 -18.11 0.12 14.04
CA GLU A 47 -18.90 -0.99 14.59
C GLU A 47 -18.76 -2.26 13.75
N GLU A 48 -18.46 -2.13 12.45
CA GLU A 48 -18.27 -3.25 11.52
C GLU A 48 -16.79 -3.68 11.39
N PHE A 49 -15.91 -3.24 12.28
CA PHE A 49 -14.47 -3.56 12.22
C PHE A 49 -14.19 -5.06 12.05
N GLY A 50 -14.91 -5.93 12.77
CA GLY A 50 -14.72 -7.38 12.69
C GLY A 50 -14.97 -7.93 11.28
N LYS A 51 -16.03 -7.47 10.61
CA LYS A 51 -16.36 -7.84 9.23
C LYS A 51 -15.35 -7.27 8.25
N ALA A 52 -14.95 -6.01 8.44
CA ALA A 52 -13.91 -5.37 7.63
C ALA A 52 -12.58 -6.15 7.71
N PHE A 53 -12.20 -6.62 8.90
CA PHE A 53 -11.01 -7.41 9.14
C PHE A 53 -11.10 -8.82 8.52
N GLN A 54 -12.27 -9.44 8.55
CA GLN A 54 -12.50 -10.72 7.86
C GLN A 54 -12.30 -10.57 6.35
N ILE A 55 -12.89 -9.53 5.73
CA ILE A 55 -12.73 -9.26 4.30
C ILE A 55 -11.26 -8.96 3.94
N ALA A 56 -10.54 -8.23 4.81
CA ALA A 56 -9.12 -7.95 4.63
C ALA A 56 -8.28 -9.23 4.53
N GLN A 57 -8.67 -10.31 5.21
CA GLN A 57 -7.96 -11.59 5.17
C GLN A 57 -8.39 -12.46 3.99
N THR A 58 -9.68 -12.53 3.66
CA THR A 58 -10.22 -13.61 2.81
C THR A 58 -10.52 -13.23 1.37
N SER A 59 -10.89 -11.98 1.08
CA SER A 59 -11.28 -11.58 -0.28
C SER A 59 -10.07 -11.49 -1.21
N HIS A 60 -10.18 -11.65 -2.52
CA HIS A 60 -9.04 -11.39 -3.44
C HIS A 60 -9.18 -10.06 -4.18
N ASP A 61 -10.37 -9.45 -4.14
CA ASP A 61 -10.71 -8.23 -4.89
C ASP A 61 -10.49 -6.95 -4.06
N LYS A 62 -9.84 -7.06 -2.89
CA LYS A 62 -9.60 -5.92 -2.00
C LYS A 62 -8.19 -5.34 -2.15
N LEU A 63 -8.11 -4.01 -2.18
CA LEU A 63 -6.84 -3.26 -2.18
C LEU A 63 -6.65 -2.51 -0.86
N LYS A 64 -7.44 -1.47 -0.61
CA LYS A 64 -7.45 -0.71 0.64
C LYS A 64 -8.85 -0.65 1.24
N ILE A 65 -8.96 -1.08 2.50
CA ILE A 65 -10.16 -0.93 3.32
C ILE A 65 -9.94 0.24 4.28
N ILE A 66 -10.93 1.13 4.38
CA ILE A 66 -10.93 2.26 5.32
C ILE A 66 -12.00 2.04 6.39
N ILE A 67 -11.63 2.26 7.65
CA ILE A 67 -12.55 2.30 8.77
C ILE A 67 -12.84 3.77 9.07
N ASN A 68 -14.12 4.12 9.06
CA ASN A 68 -14.59 5.44 9.46
C ASN A 68 -15.10 5.34 10.91
N PRO A 69 -14.61 6.18 11.83
CA PRO A 69 -15.14 6.29 13.18
C PRO A 69 -16.61 6.69 13.21
#